data_AF-A0A6G0QVD7-F1
#
_entry.id   AF-A0A6G0QVD7-F1
#
_cell.length_a   1.000
_cell.length_b   1.000
_cell.length_c   1.000
_cell.angle_alpha   90.00
_cell.angle_beta   90.00
_cell.angle_gamma   90.00
#
_symmetry.space_group_name_H-M   'P 1'
#
loop_
_entity.id
_entity.type
_entity.pdbx_description
1 polymer ?
#
loop_
_entity_poly.entity_id
_entity_poly.type
_entity_poly.pdbx_seq_one_letter_code
_entity_poly.pdbx_strand_id
1 'polypeptide(L)'
;MGNKHSKTNVRYSRRDSAPDGDDSSSPIHIRVTNLRQHVKLVFPLVVLIEGCVDNLEASNLPDSVLYVQAVAHATGQGDSNSWVGSVCWPVVRESGHFKAYVHLPQPGVFHIRLRIATITQQLTVHFAPRKTKWIVRFHYQKRRDSYQGFDAPNGVDNSDSDACQRLKFNAMVLQTTVAELFHPAGLPRKTFTVELDGDGFPVIDVLRSKHSTNQARQMTDAQLLTHLNKDVQVSEEHHHHRIKHVVLLGGSHFDPRTQQLSDFRALVGGNVVATSSYGLFMWPRGLHDLTACCFNSDYIAPAFVVDQRSVRQSYWSNYSEGISVLLHLMGLSFGLKYRADGVMRKSFRQATRLLVVMEPRSGKQQVVALGRPIGDGRFDKLQRQAFKNVGIVSKEINLDELSIGQLALLCRWINSNSMKHVAKETPATAA
;
A
#
# COMPACT_ATOMS: atom_id res chain seq x y z
N MET A 1 -30.21 100.49 3.77
CA MET A 1 -31.42 99.66 3.95
C MET A 1 -31.43 98.56 2.90
N GLY A 2 -31.58 97.28 3.31
CA GLY A 2 -31.96 96.12 2.47
C GLY A 2 -30.90 95.54 1.52
N ASN A 3 -30.13 94.55 1.95
CA ASN A 3 -30.27 93.09 1.67
C ASN A 3 -29.81 92.65 0.27
N LYS A 4 -28.63 92.01 0.17
CA LYS A 4 -28.34 90.55 0.24
C LYS A 4 -28.64 89.79 -1.06
N HIS A 5 -27.61 89.29 -1.72
CA HIS A 5 -27.40 87.85 -1.86
C HIS A 5 -25.96 87.46 -2.24
N SER A 6 -25.53 86.37 -1.62
CA SER A 6 -24.22 85.73 -1.63
C SER A 6 -24.21 84.56 -2.62
N LYS A 7 -23.07 84.28 -3.25
CA LYS A 7 -22.66 82.90 -3.59
C LYS A 7 -21.16 82.71 -3.35
N THR A 8 -20.88 81.75 -2.47
CA THR A 8 -19.59 81.26 -1.98
C THR A 8 -19.00 80.20 -2.93
N ASN A 9 -17.69 80.28 -3.17
CA ASN A 9 -16.88 79.26 -3.86
C ASN A 9 -16.39 78.21 -2.85
N VAL A 10 -16.58 76.93 -3.16
CA VAL A 10 -16.06 75.78 -2.41
C VAL A 10 -14.81 75.24 -3.11
N ARG A 11 -13.69 75.17 -2.38
CA ARG A 11 -12.43 74.53 -2.80
C ARG A 11 -12.55 73.01 -2.69
N TYR A 12 -12.12 72.30 -3.73
CA TYR A 12 -11.93 70.85 -3.75
C TYR A 12 -10.79 70.43 -2.79
N SER A 13 -11.10 69.54 -1.85
CA SER A 13 -10.10 68.80 -1.06
C SER A 13 -9.85 67.43 -1.69
N ARG A 14 -8.56 67.10 -1.82
CA ARG A 14 -7.99 65.88 -2.40
C ARG A 14 -8.32 64.70 -1.48
N ARG A 15 -9.03 63.69 -1.99
CA ARG A 15 -9.28 62.43 -1.27
C ARG A 15 -8.04 61.55 -1.33
N ASP A 16 -7.65 61.06 -0.17
CA ASP A 16 -6.69 59.99 0.06
C ASP A 16 -7.11 58.71 -0.68
N SER A 17 -6.18 58.16 -1.46
CA SER A 17 -6.30 56.86 -2.09
C SER A 17 -6.10 55.79 -1.02
N ALA A 18 -7.10 54.93 -0.84
CA ALA A 18 -7.01 53.73 -0.02
C ALA A 18 -5.90 52.79 -0.55
N PRO A 19 -5.24 52.01 0.32
CA PRO A 19 -4.30 50.98 -0.13
C PRO A 19 -5.07 49.89 -0.86
N ASP A 20 -4.60 49.53 -2.05
CA ASP A 20 -5.03 48.36 -2.81
C ASP A 20 -4.99 47.14 -1.89
N GLY A 21 -6.15 46.50 -1.73
CA GLY A 21 -6.26 45.21 -1.08
C GLY A 21 -5.52 44.18 -1.91
N ASP A 22 -4.32 43.84 -1.45
CA ASP A 22 -3.53 42.71 -1.92
C ASP A 22 -4.30 41.42 -1.58
N ASP A 23 -5.20 41.00 -2.47
CA ASP A 23 -5.80 39.67 -2.46
C ASP A 23 -4.77 38.65 -2.98
N SER A 24 -3.61 38.60 -2.32
CA SER A 24 -2.50 37.71 -2.64
C SER A 24 -2.69 36.37 -1.94
N SER A 25 -3.81 35.68 -2.24
CA SER A 25 -3.87 34.25 -1.95
C SER A 25 -2.76 33.57 -2.76
N SER A 26 -1.70 33.14 -2.06
CA SER A 26 -0.56 32.51 -2.71
C SER A 26 -1.03 31.30 -3.51
N PRO A 27 -0.59 31.13 -4.76
CA PRO A 27 -1.11 30.08 -5.62
C PRO A 27 -0.84 28.70 -5.02
N ILE A 28 -1.79 27.79 -5.20
CA ILE A 28 -1.66 26.39 -4.80
C ILE A 28 -0.51 25.76 -5.59
N HIS A 29 0.36 25.02 -4.91
CA HIS A 29 1.48 24.32 -5.55
C HIS A 29 1.58 22.87 -5.07
N ILE A 30 1.85 21.93 -5.98
CA ILE A 30 2.06 20.51 -5.65
C ILE A 30 3.57 20.27 -5.53
N ARG A 31 4.03 19.92 -4.32
CA ARG A 31 5.42 19.58 -4.03
C ARG A 31 5.56 18.10 -3.71
N VAL A 32 6.31 17.37 -4.54
CA VAL A 32 6.67 15.96 -4.30
C VAL A 32 7.91 15.91 -3.41
N THR A 33 7.88 15.13 -2.33
CA THR A 33 8.93 15.12 -1.30
C THR A 33 9.78 13.85 -1.32
N ASN A 34 9.22 12.72 -1.76
CA ASN A 34 9.89 11.42 -1.65
C ASN A 34 10.59 10.96 -2.94
N LEU A 35 10.39 11.66 -4.06
CA LEU A 35 10.97 11.36 -5.38
C LEU A 35 11.59 12.62 -6.02
N ARG A 36 12.63 12.41 -6.84
CA ARG A 36 13.34 13.46 -7.59
C ARG A 36 13.13 13.29 -9.09
N GLN A 37 13.27 14.37 -9.85
CA GLN A 37 13.26 14.31 -11.32
C GLN A 37 14.33 13.33 -11.83
N HIS A 38 13.95 12.54 -12.84
CA HIS A 38 14.79 11.54 -13.50
C HIS A 38 15.36 10.46 -12.57
N VAL A 39 14.73 10.24 -11.41
CA VAL A 39 15.16 9.18 -10.50
C VAL A 39 15.03 7.81 -11.16
N LYS A 40 16.06 6.97 -10.99
CA LYS A 40 16.03 5.57 -11.41
C LYS A 40 15.37 4.72 -10.34
N LEU A 41 14.21 4.16 -10.66
CA LEU A 41 13.48 3.23 -9.82
C LEU A 41 13.80 1.81 -10.26
N VAL A 42 14.38 1.05 -9.35
CA VAL A 42 14.65 -0.39 -9.54
C VAL A 42 13.48 -1.24 -9.03
N PHE A 43 12.72 -0.66 -8.10
CA PHE A 43 11.49 -1.10 -7.48
C PHE A 43 10.77 0.14 -6.96
N PRO A 44 9.54 0.05 -6.45
CA PRO A 44 8.52 -0.99 -6.67
C PRO A 44 7.74 -0.79 -7.99
N LEU A 45 6.93 -1.77 -8.37
CA LEU A 45 6.02 -1.69 -9.53
C LEU A 45 4.89 -0.68 -9.30
N VAL A 46 4.45 -0.55 -8.04
CA VAL A 46 3.50 0.47 -7.60
C VAL A 46 4.26 1.56 -6.86
N VAL A 47 4.52 2.67 -7.53
CA VAL A 47 5.33 3.76 -6.98
C VAL A 47 4.48 4.60 -6.04
N LEU A 48 4.91 4.71 -4.78
CA LEU A 48 4.37 5.68 -3.84
C LEU A 48 4.97 7.06 -4.13
N ILE A 49 4.10 8.04 -4.30
CA ILE A 49 4.41 9.45 -4.47
C ILE A 49 3.85 10.17 -3.26
N GLU A 50 4.73 10.66 -2.42
CA GLU A 50 4.38 11.40 -1.23
C GLU A 50 4.76 12.87 -1.44
N GLY A 51 3.89 13.75 -0.98
CA GLY A 51 4.05 15.18 -1.20
C GLY A 51 3.10 16.02 -0.37
N CYS A 52 3.20 17.33 -0.58
CA CYS A 52 2.40 18.36 0.05
C CYS A 52 1.79 19.27 -1.02
N VAL A 53 0.53 19.67 -0.82
CA VAL A 53 -0.11 20.75 -1.57
C VAL A 53 0.00 22.00 -0.71
N ASP A 54 0.91 22.90 -1.10
CA ASP A 54 1.17 24.14 -0.37
C ASP A 54 0.00 25.14 -0.60
N ASN A 55 -0.28 26.00 0.39
CA ASN A 55 -1.35 27.01 0.39
C ASN A 55 -2.79 26.44 0.30
N LEU A 56 -3.00 25.18 0.66
CA LEU A 56 -4.31 24.53 0.55
C LEU A 56 -5.36 25.11 1.51
N GLU A 57 -5.02 25.37 2.78
CA GLU A 57 -5.97 25.94 3.74
C GLU A 57 -6.50 27.30 3.31
N ALA A 58 -5.61 28.17 2.80
CA ALA A 58 -5.96 29.51 2.32
C ALA A 58 -6.85 29.49 1.07
N SER A 59 -6.82 28.40 0.29
CA SER A 59 -7.53 28.31 -0.99
C SER A 59 -9.04 28.04 -0.91
N ASN A 60 -9.58 27.76 0.29
CA ASN A 60 -11.00 27.46 0.53
C ASN A 60 -11.64 26.43 -0.44
N LEU A 61 -10.85 25.52 -0.99
CA LEU A 61 -11.35 24.49 -1.91
C LEU A 61 -12.37 23.57 -1.22
N PRO A 62 -13.46 23.16 -1.91
CA PRO A 62 -14.44 22.24 -1.35
C PRO A 62 -13.85 20.84 -1.15
N ASP A 63 -14.38 20.07 -0.19
CA ASP A 63 -13.87 18.73 0.12
C ASP A 63 -13.94 17.76 -1.07
N SER A 64 -14.89 17.96 -2.00
CA SER A 64 -15.06 17.16 -3.20
C SER A 64 -13.86 17.25 -4.17
N VAL A 65 -13.02 18.28 -4.07
CA VAL A 65 -11.84 18.48 -4.92
C VAL A 65 -10.52 18.29 -4.17
N LEU A 66 -10.55 17.90 -2.90
CA LEU A 66 -9.36 17.63 -2.10
C LEU A 66 -8.79 16.23 -2.36
N TYR A 67 -8.55 15.96 -3.64
CA TYR A 67 -7.92 14.76 -4.14
C TYR A 67 -6.83 15.15 -5.15
N VAL A 68 -5.66 14.55 -5.01
CA VAL A 68 -4.64 14.54 -6.06
C VAL A 68 -4.95 13.41 -7.02
N GLN A 69 -5.26 13.74 -8.25
CA GLN A 69 -5.37 12.79 -9.34
C GLN A 69 -3.97 12.47 -9.88
N ALA A 70 -3.63 11.19 -10.01
CA ALA A 70 -2.34 10.73 -10.48
C ALA A 70 -2.48 9.76 -11.65
N VAL A 71 -1.60 9.89 -12.64
CA VAL A 71 -1.49 8.98 -13.78
C VAL A 71 -0.04 8.89 -14.25
N ALA A 72 0.37 7.74 -14.76
CA ALA A 72 1.70 7.55 -15.36
C ALA A 72 1.55 7.14 -16.82
N HIS A 73 2.31 7.79 -17.70
CA HIS A 73 2.39 7.43 -19.12
C HIS A 73 3.82 7.11 -19.50
N ALA A 74 4.00 6.03 -20.28
CA ALA A 74 5.29 5.75 -20.89
C ALA A 74 5.61 6.84 -21.93
N THR A 75 6.87 7.28 -21.98
CA THR A 75 7.32 8.20 -23.03
C THR A 75 7.15 7.54 -24.41
N GLY A 76 6.38 8.17 -25.30
CA GLY A 76 6.16 7.68 -26.66
C GLY A 76 4.77 7.09 -26.95
N GLN A 77 3.88 6.93 -25.96
CA GLN A 77 2.45 6.71 -26.22
C GLN A 77 1.77 8.06 -26.54
N GLY A 78 1.03 8.12 -27.65
CA GLY A 78 0.35 9.32 -28.14
C GLY A 78 -0.71 9.89 -27.19
N ASP A 79 -0.98 11.19 -27.34
CA ASP A 79 -1.75 12.10 -26.50
C ASP A 79 -1.25 12.28 -25.05
N SER A 80 -0.29 13.20 -24.92
CA SER A 80 0.34 13.65 -23.66
C SER A 80 -0.64 14.25 -22.64
N ASN A 81 -1.91 14.45 -23.00
CA ASN A 81 -2.93 15.07 -22.14
C ASN A 81 -4.03 14.11 -21.64
N SER A 82 -4.04 12.84 -22.04
CA SER A 82 -5.08 11.88 -21.64
C SER A 82 -5.02 11.55 -20.14
N TRP A 83 -6.05 11.88 -19.35
CA TRP A 83 -6.17 11.46 -17.94
C TRP A 83 -6.82 10.07 -17.79
N VAL A 84 -6.89 9.30 -18.88
CA VAL A 84 -7.46 7.95 -18.87
C VAL A 84 -6.63 7.04 -17.95
N GLY A 85 -7.33 6.29 -17.10
CA GLY A 85 -6.70 5.39 -16.12
C GLY A 85 -6.12 6.09 -14.88
N SER A 86 -6.33 7.40 -14.73
CA SER A 86 -5.91 8.11 -13.52
C SER A 86 -6.69 7.65 -12.29
N VAL A 87 -6.05 7.71 -11.12
CA VAL A 87 -6.67 7.43 -9.82
C VAL A 87 -6.53 8.65 -8.91
N CYS A 88 -7.54 8.89 -8.09
CA CYS A 88 -7.61 10.00 -7.17
C CYS A 88 -7.22 9.58 -5.75
N TRP A 89 -6.43 10.43 -5.10
CA TRP A 89 -5.84 10.18 -3.79
C TRP A 89 -6.16 11.30 -2.82
N PRO A 90 -6.65 11.01 -1.61
CA PRO A 90 -7.13 12.03 -0.69
C PRO A 90 -5.99 12.92 -0.16
N VAL A 91 -6.31 14.19 0.10
CA VAL A 91 -5.40 15.19 0.65
C VAL A 91 -5.87 15.62 2.04
N VAL A 92 -4.94 15.63 3.00
CA VAL A 92 -5.15 16.20 4.33
C VAL A 92 -5.25 17.72 4.20
N ARG A 93 -6.35 18.33 4.66
CA ARG A 93 -6.62 19.77 4.43
C ARG A 93 -5.60 20.62 5.17
N GLU A 94 -5.31 20.24 6.42
CA GLU A 94 -4.54 21.05 7.35
C GLU A 94 -3.05 21.08 6.99
N SER A 95 -2.54 19.97 6.46
CA SER A 95 -1.12 19.84 6.12
C SER A 95 -0.83 19.83 4.62
N GLY A 96 -1.85 19.74 3.77
CA GLY A 96 -1.69 19.49 2.33
C GLY A 96 -1.11 18.12 1.99
N HIS A 97 -0.89 17.24 2.98
CA HIS A 97 -0.19 15.97 2.79
C HIS A 97 -1.02 14.97 1.97
N PHE A 98 -0.38 14.33 0.99
CA PHE A 98 -0.97 13.29 0.17
C PHE A 98 0.00 12.13 -0.08
N LYS A 99 -0.58 10.96 -0.37
CA LYS A 99 0.10 9.77 -0.87
C LYS A 99 -0.64 9.26 -2.09
N ALA A 100 -0.01 9.37 -3.25
CA ALA A 100 -0.52 8.94 -4.53
C ALA A 100 0.23 7.72 -5.05
N TYR A 101 -0.44 6.89 -5.84
CA TYR A 101 0.15 5.66 -6.38
C TYR A 101 -0.07 5.57 -7.88
N VAL A 102 0.96 5.10 -8.57
CA VAL A 102 0.93 4.78 -9.99
C VAL A 102 1.59 3.43 -10.24
N HIS A 103 1.10 2.69 -11.22
CA HIS A 103 1.68 1.42 -11.65
C HIS A 103 2.59 1.64 -12.85
N LEU A 104 3.80 1.10 -12.80
CA LEU A 104 4.79 1.12 -13.87
C LEU A 104 4.94 -0.31 -14.42
N PRO A 105 4.18 -0.69 -15.46
CA PRO A 105 4.05 -2.09 -15.87
C PRO A 105 5.32 -2.66 -16.53
N GLN A 106 6.10 -1.81 -17.19
CA GLN A 106 7.24 -2.26 -17.98
C GLN A 106 8.46 -1.35 -17.80
N PRO A 107 9.69 -1.86 -17.97
CA PRO A 107 10.89 -1.03 -17.95
C PRO A 107 10.79 0.10 -18.97
N GLY A 108 11.17 1.32 -18.58
CA GLY A 108 11.07 2.48 -19.46
C GLY A 108 11.11 3.81 -18.72
N VAL A 109 10.93 4.89 -19.47
CA VAL A 109 10.78 6.25 -18.93
C VAL A 109 9.30 6.58 -18.83
N PHE A 110 8.88 7.13 -17.70
CA PHE A 110 7.50 7.47 -17.43
C PHE A 110 7.37 8.94 -17.02
N HIS A 111 6.35 9.59 -17.55
CA HIS A 111 5.86 10.88 -17.05
C HIS A 111 4.70 10.63 -16.10
N ILE A 112 4.93 10.91 -14.83
CA ILE A 112 3.90 10.89 -13.81
C ILE A 112 3.31 12.29 -13.70
N ARG A 113 2.01 12.41 -13.94
CA ARG A 113 1.28 13.67 -13.84
C ARG A 113 0.38 13.64 -12.62
N LEU A 114 0.44 14.71 -11.84
CA LEU A 114 -0.38 14.98 -10.68
C LEU A 114 -1.27 16.18 -10.98
N ARG A 115 -2.53 16.12 -10.57
CA ARG A 115 -3.46 17.25 -10.69
C ARG A 115 -4.28 17.42 -9.42
N ILE A 116 -4.43 18.66 -8.98
CA ILE A 116 -5.44 19.05 -8.01
C ILE A 116 -6.11 20.34 -8.50
N ALA A 117 -7.43 20.35 -8.56
CA ALA A 117 -8.20 21.39 -9.24
C ALA A 117 -7.64 21.68 -10.66
N THR A 118 -7.12 22.89 -10.89
CA THR A 118 -6.53 23.32 -12.17
C THR A 118 -5.00 23.20 -12.21
N ILE A 119 -4.36 22.94 -11.06
CA ILE A 119 -2.90 22.90 -10.94
C ILE A 119 -2.41 21.51 -11.33
N THR A 120 -1.37 21.47 -12.15
CA THR A 120 -0.72 20.24 -12.58
C THR A 120 0.76 20.27 -12.27
N GLN A 121 1.31 19.10 -11.93
CA GLN A 121 2.73 18.90 -11.72
C GLN A 121 3.15 17.62 -12.43
N GLN A 122 4.34 17.64 -13.05
CA GLN A 122 4.89 16.46 -13.73
C GLN A 122 6.23 16.04 -13.11
N LEU A 123 6.41 14.73 -12.99
CA LEU A 123 7.64 14.08 -12.57
C LEU A 123 8.05 13.05 -13.62
N THR A 124 9.31 13.07 -14.06
CA THR A 124 9.86 12.03 -14.93
C THR A 124 10.62 11.01 -14.09
N VAL A 125 10.34 9.72 -14.28
CA VAL A 125 11.03 8.62 -13.58
C VAL A 125 11.51 7.56 -14.58
N HIS A 126 12.61 6.90 -14.26
CA HIS A 126 13.17 5.83 -15.09
C HIS A 126 12.99 4.50 -14.37
N PHE A 127 12.09 3.64 -14.86
CA PHE A 127 11.87 2.33 -14.28
C PHE A 127 12.76 1.28 -14.95
N ALA A 128 13.61 0.63 -14.15
CA ALA A 128 14.56 -0.38 -14.60
C ALA A 128 14.65 -1.50 -13.55
N PRO A 129 13.75 -2.50 -13.59
CA PRO A 129 13.73 -3.63 -12.68
C PRO A 129 15.09 -4.31 -12.51
N ARG A 130 15.41 -4.70 -11.28
CA ARG A 130 16.66 -5.43 -11.00
C ARG A 130 16.62 -6.82 -11.64
N LYS A 131 17.63 -7.14 -12.44
CA LYS A 131 17.91 -8.54 -12.81
C LYS A 131 18.54 -9.28 -11.63
N THR A 132 17.91 -10.34 -11.16
CA THR A 132 18.38 -11.16 -10.04
C THR A 132 17.88 -12.59 -10.16
N LYS A 133 18.66 -13.55 -9.67
CA LYS A 133 18.20 -14.94 -9.55
C LYS A 133 17.33 -15.20 -8.31
N TRP A 134 17.21 -14.23 -7.41
CA TRP A 134 16.46 -14.34 -6.15
C TRP A 134 15.07 -13.72 -6.32
N ILE A 135 14.04 -14.56 -6.33
CA ILE A 135 12.65 -14.15 -6.61
C ILE A 135 11.75 -14.52 -5.44
N VAL A 136 10.69 -13.74 -5.24
CA VAL A 136 9.55 -14.09 -4.41
C VAL A 136 8.36 -14.36 -5.33
N ARG A 137 7.75 -15.53 -5.21
CA ARG A 137 6.56 -15.91 -5.98
C ARG A 137 5.37 -16.09 -5.04
N PHE A 138 4.23 -15.59 -5.44
CA PHE A 138 2.99 -15.66 -4.67
C PHE A 138 2.07 -16.74 -5.24
N HIS A 139 1.34 -17.42 -4.37
CA HIS A 139 0.54 -18.59 -4.69
C HIS A 139 -0.79 -18.53 -3.96
N TYR A 140 -1.86 -18.97 -4.62
CA TYR A 140 -3.11 -19.31 -3.96
C TYR A 140 -3.25 -20.82 -3.90
N GLN A 141 -3.33 -21.42 -2.71
CA GLN A 141 -3.43 -22.87 -2.58
C GLN A 141 -4.88 -23.31 -2.41
N LYS A 142 -5.31 -24.28 -3.22
CA LYS A 142 -6.55 -25.01 -3.05
C LYS A 142 -6.30 -26.43 -2.58
N ARG A 143 -7.22 -26.91 -1.76
CA ARG A 143 -7.24 -28.31 -1.30
C ARG A 143 -7.76 -29.20 -2.43
N ARG A 144 -7.42 -30.49 -2.40
CA ARG A 144 -7.77 -31.45 -3.46
C ARG A 144 -9.28 -31.49 -3.75
N ASP A 145 -10.06 -31.46 -2.69
CA ASP A 145 -11.52 -31.59 -2.69
C ASP A 145 -12.24 -30.23 -2.69
N SER A 146 -11.50 -29.11 -2.68
CA SER A 146 -12.11 -27.78 -2.72
C SER A 146 -12.32 -27.33 -4.16
N TYR A 147 -13.59 -27.21 -4.54
CA TYR A 147 -14.03 -26.55 -5.77
C TYR A 147 -14.54 -25.14 -5.50
N GLN A 148 -14.85 -24.82 -4.25
CA GLN A 148 -15.29 -23.50 -3.84
C GLN A 148 -14.11 -22.52 -3.78
N GLY A 149 -14.46 -21.25 -3.90
CA GLY A 149 -13.56 -20.12 -3.75
C GLY A 149 -13.14 -19.87 -2.29
N PHE A 150 -12.61 -18.68 -2.02
CA PHE A 150 -12.39 -18.25 -0.64
C PHE A 150 -13.70 -17.86 0.04
N ASP A 151 -13.69 -17.77 1.38
CA ASP A 151 -14.85 -17.30 2.12
C ASP A 151 -15.08 -15.80 1.87
N ALA A 152 -16.30 -15.44 1.44
CA ALA A 152 -16.71 -14.06 1.21
C ALA A 152 -18.23 -13.88 1.46
N PRO A 153 -18.69 -12.65 1.78
CA PRO A 153 -20.11 -12.33 1.87
C PRO A 153 -20.87 -12.56 0.56
N ASN A 154 -22.19 -12.74 0.67
CA ASN A 154 -23.06 -12.90 -0.50
C ASN A 154 -22.90 -11.72 -1.48
N GLY A 155 -22.74 -12.04 -2.77
CA GLY A 155 -22.59 -11.05 -3.83
C GLY A 155 -21.16 -10.53 -4.03
N VAL A 156 -20.19 -10.95 -3.22
CA VAL A 156 -18.77 -10.70 -3.48
C VAL A 156 -18.20 -11.87 -4.28
N ASP A 157 -17.51 -11.56 -5.39
CA ASP A 157 -16.77 -12.58 -6.15
C ASP A 157 -15.73 -13.22 -5.24
N ASN A 158 -15.76 -14.55 -5.17
CA ASN A 158 -14.84 -15.34 -4.38
C ASN A 158 -14.06 -16.36 -5.21
N SER A 159 -14.11 -16.25 -6.53
CA SER A 159 -13.47 -17.16 -7.46
C SER A 159 -11.93 -17.18 -7.30
N ASP A 160 -11.31 -18.22 -7.84
CA ASP A 160 -9.85 -18.35 -7.89
C ASP A 160 -9.23 -17.19 -8.69
N SER A 161 -9.94 -16.69 -9.70
CA SER A 161 -9.53 -15.54 -10.49
C SER A 161 -9.47 -14.27 -9.64
N ASP A 162 -10.52 -13.98 -8.87
CA ASP A 162 -10.56 -12.82 -7.98
C ASP A 162 -9.50 -12.94 -6.86
N ALA A 163 -9.29 -14.15 -6.32
CA ALA A 163 -8.21 -14.42 -5.38
C ALA A 163 -6.85 -14.06 -5.97
N CYS A 164 -6.57 -14.56 -7.19
CA CYS A 164 -5.32 -14.26 -7.88
C CYS A 164 -5.17 -12.77 -8.17
N GLN A 165 -6.23 -12.08 -8.62
CA GLN A 165 -6.20 -10.65 -8.89
C GLN A 165 -5.85 -9.82 -7.63
N ARG A 166 -6.46 -10.15 -6.48
CA ARG A 166 -6.10 -9.52 -5.20
C ARG A 166 -4.67 -9.79 -4.81
N LEU A 167 -4.18 -11.02 -4.99
CA LEU A 167 -2.80 -11.36 -4.67
C LEU A 167 -1.79 -10.67 -5.59
N LYS A 168 -2.08 -10.56 -6.90
CA LYS A 168 -1.27 -9.78 -7.85
C LYS A 168 -1.06 -8.36 -7.34
N PHE A 169 -2.15 -7.67 -7.01
CA PHE A 169 -2.07 -6.29 -6.55
C PHE A 169 -1.36 -6.17 -5.19
N ASN A 170 -1.71 -7.02 -4.23
CA ASN A 170 -1.16 -6.93 -2.88
C ASN A 170 0.30 -7.37 -2.79
N ALA A 171 0.78 -8.21 -3.70
CA ALA A 171 2.20 -8.49 -3.85
C ALA A 171 2.99 -7.22 -4.21
N MET A 172 2.45 -6.38 -5.10
CA MET A 172 3.04 -5.08 -5.42
C MET A 172 2.96 -4.11 -4.25
N VAL A 173 1.83 -4.06 -3.53
CA VAL A 173 1.68 -3.24 -2.32
C VAL A 173 2.70 -3.65 -1.25
N LEU A 174 2.92 -4.94 -1.03
CA LEU A 174 3.94 -5.45 -0.10
C LEU A 174 5.35 -5.07 -0.56
N GLN A 175 5.63 -5.16 -1.87
CA GLN A 175 6.89 -4.73 -2.44
C GLN A 175 7.14 -3.23 -2.16
N THR A 176 6.13 -2.37 -2.35
CA THR A 176 6.17 -0.95 -2.01
C THR A 176 6.36 -0.72 -0.52
N THR A 177 5.61 -1.43 0.32
CA THR A 177 5.70 -1.34 1.78
C THR A 177 7.11 -1.62 2.27
N VAL A 178 7.73 -2.71 1.80
CA VAL A 178 9.11 -3.04 2.14
C VAL A 178 10.08 -1.98 1.62
N ALA A 179 9.91 -1.49 0.40
CA ALA A 179 10.77 -0.45 -0.17
C ALA A 179 10.73 0.86 0.64
N GLU A 180 9.55 1.27 1.09
CA GLU A 180 9.38 2.49 1.88
C GLU A 180 9.87 2.34 3.33
N LEU A 181 9.95 1.13 3.88
CA LEU A 181 10.60 0.93 5.19
C LEU A 181 12.10 1.23 5.18
N PHE A 182 12.76 1.16 4.02
CA PHE A 182 14.17 1.59 3.88
C PHE A 182 14.34 3.10 3.78
N HIS A 183 13.30 3.82 3.36
CA HIS A 183 13.42 5.25 3.06
C HIS A 183 13.68 6.11 4.30
N PRO A 184 12.96 5.97 5.43
CA PRO A 184 13.26 6.68 6.67
C PRO A 184 14.65 6.38 7.24
N ALA A 185 15.23 5.22 6.91
CA ALA A 185 16.57 4.83 7.33
C ALA A 185 17.68 5.48 6.50
N GLY A 186 17.36 6.37 5.55
CA GLY A 186 18.31 7.00 4.65
C GLY A 186 18.92 6.05 3.61
N LEU A 187 18.39 4.83 3.48
CA LEU A 187 18.86 3.86 2.51
C LEU A 187 18.10 3.95 1.19
N PRO A 188 18.70 3.53 0.06
CA PRO A 188 17.98 3.39 -1.19
C PRO A 188 16.79 2.45 -1.02
N ARG A 189 15.67 2.77 -1.68
CA ARG A 189 14.47 1.92 -1.75
C ARG A 189 14.82 0.54 -2.29
N LYS A 190 14.99 -0.42 -1.39
CA LYS A 190 15.31 -1.81 -1.69
C LYS A 190 14.15 -2.68 -1.25
N THR A 191 13.84 -3.68 -2.07
CA THR A 191 12.78 -4.63 -1.80
C THR A 191 13.05 -5.91 -2.58
N PHE A 192 12.17 -6.88 -2.42
CA PHE A 192 12.25 -8.17 -3.10
C PHE A 192 11.79 -8.06 -4.55
N THR A 193 12.28 -8.98 -5.38
CA THR A 193 11.91 -9.08 -6.80
C THR A 193 10.81 -10.12 -6.97
N VAL A 194 9.80 -9.81 -7.76
CA VAL A 194 8.75 -10.74 -8.18
C VAL A 194 8.90 -10.98 -9.68
N GLU A 195 8.45 -12.14 -10.14
CA GLU A 195 8.34 -12.44 -11.56
C GLU A 195 7.07 -11.78 -12.13
N LEU A 196 7.16 -11.26 -13.35
CA LEU A 196 6.07 -10.52 -14.00
C LEU A 196 5.53 -11.29 -15.19
N ASP A 197 4.21 -11.19 -15.40
CA ASP A 197 3.55 -11.58 -16.63
C ASP A 197 3.74 -10.52 -17.74
N GLY A 198 3.19 -10.79 -18.92
CA GLY A 198 3.29 -9.89 -20.07
C GLY A 198 2.64 -8.52 -19.87
N ASP A 199 1.71 -8.41 -18.91
CA ASP A 199 0.99 -7.18 -18.57
C ASP A 199 1.69 -6.37 -17.46
N GLY A 200 2.84 -6.85 -16.96
CA GLY A 200 3.61 -6.16 -15.93
C GLY A 200 3.07 -6.35 -14.52
N PHE A 201 2.28 -7.41 -14.29
CA PHE A 201 1.78 -7.79 -12.96
C PHE A 201 2.52 -9.03 -12.44
N PRO A 202 2.57 -9.25 -11.12
CA PRO A 202 3.18 -10.45 -10.57
C PRO A 202 2.52 -11.74 -11.07
N VAL A 203 3.31 -12.75 -11.41
CA VAL A 203 2.78 -14.10 -11.70
C VAL A 203 2.28 -14.73 -10.40
N ILE A 204 1.02 -15.20 -10.41
CA ILE A 204 0.38 -15.91 -9.29
C ILE A 204 -0.06 -17.28 -9.78
N ASP A 205 0.40 -18.33 -9.12
CA ASP A 205 -0.01 -19.70 -9.43
C ASP A 205 -1.12 -20.16 -8.47
N VAL A 206 -2.06 -20.96 -9.00
CA VAL A 206 -3.01 -21.72 -8.17
C VAL A 206 -2.43 -23.09 -7.90
N LEU A 207 -1.99 -23.34 -6.67
CA LEU A 207 -1.43 -24.61 -6.26
C LEU A 207 -2.55 -25.54 -5.79
N ARG A 208 -2.66 -26.72 -6.41
CA ARG A 208 -3.61 -27.73 -5.93
C ARG A 208 -2.88 -28.74 -5.05
N SER A 209 -3.24 -28.75 -3.76
CA SER A 209 -2.70 -29.69 -2.80
C SER A 209 -3.16 -31.12 -3.09
N LYS A 210 -2.33 -32.10 -2.76
CA LYS A 210 -2.67 -33.53 -2.82
C LYS A 210 -3.61 -33.97 -1.70
N HIS A 211 -3.75 -33.15 -0.66
CA HIS A 211 -4.53 -33.45 0.54
C HIS A 211 -5.93 -32.86 0.48
N SER A 212 -6.89 -33.59 1.05
CA SER A 212 -8.25 -33.11 1.24
C SER A 212 -8.33 -32.10 2.40
N THR A 213 -9.47 -31.42 2.48
CA THR A 213 -9.79 -30.49 3.57
C THR A 213 -9.71 -31.13 4.94
N ASN A 214 -10.30 -32.31 5.10
CA ASN A 214 -10.26 -33.01 6.38
C ASN A 214 -8.84 -33.47 6.75
N GLN A 215 -8.04 -33.89 5.76
CA GLN A 215 -6.66 -34.27 6.00
C GLN A 215 -5.81 -33.08 6.44
N ALA A 216 -5.91 -31.96 5.71
CA ALA A 216 -5.17 -30.73 6.04
C ALA A 216 -5.52 -30.18 7.42
N ARG A 217 -6.79 -30.28 7.85
CA ARG A 217 -7.28 -29.88 9.19
C ARG A 217 -6.61 -30.65 10.33
N GLN A 218 -6.33 -31.93 10.11
CA GLN A 218 -5.75 -32.82 11.09
C GLN A 218 -4.22 -32.74 11.16
N MET A 219 -3.58 -32.08 10.19
CA MET A 219 -2.13 -31.92 10.17
C MET A 219 -1.66 -30.89 11.20
N THR A 220 -0.51 -31.16 11.79
CA THR A 220 0.23 -30.14 12.53
C THR A 220 0.81 -29.09 11.58
N ASP A 221 1.11 -27.91 12.11
CA ASP A 221 1.75 -26.82 11.36
C ASP A 221 3.04 -27.29 10.63
N ALA A 222 3.84 -28.15 11.28
CA ALA A 222 5.07 -28.70 10.70
C ALA A 222 4.81 -29.68 9.55
N GLN A 223 3.79 -30.53 9.66
CA GLN A 223 3.38 -31.45 8.59
C GLN A 223 2.84 -30.67 7.38
N LEU A 224 1.97 -29.68 7.63
CA LEU A 224 1.41 -28.85 6.58
C LEU A 224 2.51 -28.08 5.84
N LEU A 225 3.46 -27.49 6.57
CA LEU A 225 4.61 -26.80 5.99
C LEU A 225 5.49 -27.73 5.15
N THR A 226 5.71 -28.97 5.61
CA THR A 226 6.46 -29.98 4.84
C THR A 226 5.76 -30.30 3.52
N HIS A 227 4.43 -30.44 3.53
CA HIS A 227 3.66 -30.67 2.31
C HIS A 227 3.63 -29.46 1.38
N LEU A 228 3.49 -28.26 1.92
CA LEU A 228 3.59 -27.02 1.14
C LEU A 228 4.92 -26.89 0.42
N ASN A 229 6.04 -27.19 1.10
CA ASN A 229 7.36 -27.18 0.47
C ASN A 229 7.44 -28.18 -0.70
N LYS A 230 6.79 -29.34 -0.60
CA LYS A 230 6.71 -30.31 -1.71
C LYS A 230 5.82 -29.81 -2.85
N ASP A 231 4.68 -29.21 -2.54
CA ASP A 231 3.74 -28.68 -3.53
C ASP A 231 4.39 -27.56 -4.37
N VAL A 232 5.21 -26.70 -3.76
CA VAL A 232 5.92 -25.62 -4.47
C VAL A 232 7.16 -26.12 -5.23
N GLN A 233 7.85 -27.15 -4.74
CA GLN A 233 9.05 -27.70 -5.42
C GLN A 233 8.74 -28.24 -6.81
N VAL A 234 7.57 -28.87 -7.00
CA VAL A 234 7.11 -29.31 -8.33
C VAL A 234 6.99 -28.15 -9.31
N SER A 235 6.71 -26.93 -8.83
CA SER A 235 6.68 -25.71 -9.66
C SER A 235 8.09 -25.17 -9.98
N GLU A 236 9.13 -25.54 -9.21
CA GLU A 236 10.50 -25.02 -9.36
C GLU A 236 11.35 -25.77 -10.41
N GLU A 237 11.02 -27.00 -10.79
CA GLU A 237 11.89 -27.94 -11.54
C GLU A 237 12.45 -27.42 -12.89
N HIS A 238 11.92 -26.30 -13.40
CA HIS A 238 12.32 -25.69 -14.68
C HIS A 238 13.02 -24.32 -14.56
N HIS A 239 13.32 -23.85 -13.34
CA HIS A 239 13.77 -22.46 -13.13
C HIS A 239 15.20 -22.39 -12.56
N HIS A 240 16.09 -21.63 -13.20
CA HIS A 240 17.42 -21.27 -12.64
C HIS A 240 17.37 -20.26 -11.48
N HIS A 241 16.17 -19.98 -10.95
CA HIS A 241 15.92 -19.01 -9.91
C HIS A 241 15.90 -19.67 -8.52
N ARG A 242 16.25 -18.91 -7.49
CA ARG A 242 16.07 -19.26 -6.08
C ARG A 242 14.82 -18.55 -5.58
N ILE A 243 13.76 -19.31 -5.35
CA ILE A 243 12.43 -18.76 -5.09
C ILE A 243 12.12 -18.83 -3.59
N LYS A 244 11.51 -17.77 -3.06
CA LYS A 244 10.75 -17.79 -1.82
C LYS A 244 9.27 -17.75 -2.16
N HIS A 245 8.50 -18.66 -1.60
CA HIS A 245 7.09 -18.82 -1.91
C HIS A 245 6.25 -18.18 -0.81
N VAL A 246 5.33 -17.29 -1.19
CA VAL A 246 4.29 -16.76 -0.31
C VAL A 246 2.98 -17.41 -0.72
N VAL A 247 2.39 -18.22 0.17
CA VAL A 247 1.22 -19.04 -0.13
C VAL A 247 0.04 -18.58 0.70
N LEU A 248 -1.05 -18.21 0.03
CA LEU A 248 -2.34 -18.00 0.68
C LEU A 248 -3.12 -19.30 0.68
N LEU A 249 -3.31 -19.84 1.89
CA LEU A 249 -3.98 -21.11 2.11
C LEU A 249 -5.48 -20.93 1.99
N GLY A 250 -6.06 -21.50 0.94
CA GLY A 250 -7.50 -21.61 0.78
C GLY A 250 -8.12 -22.63 1.76
N GLY A 251 -9.43 -22.53 1.92
CA GLY A 251 -10.22 -23.44 2.76
C GLY A 251 -10.30 -23.03 4.24
N SER A 252 -9.80 -21.85 4.61
CA SER A 252 -10.17 -21.22 5.86
C SER A 252 -11.65 -20.88 5.82
N HIS A 253 -12.41 -21.42 6.75
CA HIS A 253 -13.84 -21.23 6.82
C HIS A 253 -14.24 -20.69 8.19
N PHE A 254 -15.02 -19.62 8.21
CA PHE A 254 -15.63 -19.15 9.45
C PHE A 254 -17.00 -19.79 9.62
N ASP A 255 -17.18 -20.52 10.72
CA ASP A 255 -18.49 -21.07 11.08
C ASP A 255 -19.25 -20.08 11.99
N PRO A 256 -20.33 -19.45 11.49
CA PRO A 256 -21.09 -18.46 12.27
C PRO A 256 -21.83 -19.06 13.47
N ARG A 257 -22.07 -20.39 13.49
CA ARG A 257 -22.76 -21.05 14.60
C ARG A 257 -21.82 -21.24 15.79
N THR A 258 -20.59 -21.64 15.53
CA THR A 258 -19.57 -21.88 16.56
C THR A 258 -18.72 -20.62 16.84
N GLN A 259 -18.81 -19.59 15.99
CA GLN A 259 -17.96 -18.40 16.00
C GLN A 259 -16.46 -18.73 15.95
N GLN A 260 -16.12 -19.84 15.28
CA GLN A 260 -14.73 -20.29 15.17
C GLN A 260 -14.25 -20.16 13.74
N LEU A 261 -13.06 -19.58 13.60
CA LEU A 261 -12.31 -19.65 12.35
C LEU A 261 -11.60 -21.00 12.29
N SER A 262 -12.07 -21.86 11.41
CA SER A 262 -11.35 -23.09 11.08
C SER A 262 -10.15 -22.78 10.18
N ASP A 263 -9.04 -23.47 10.43
CA ASP A 263 -7.85 -23.45 9.58
C ASP A 263 -7.18 -22.08 9.42
N PHE A 264 -7.21 -21.24 10.46
CA PHE A 264 -6.29 -20.10 10.51
C PHE A 264 -4.87 -20.59 10.80
N ARG A 265 -3.94 -20.32 9.88
CA ARG A 265 -2.53 -20.71 9.97
C ARG A 265 -1.67 -19.55 9.53
N ALA A 266 -0.55 -19.35 10.22
CA ALA A 266 0.49 -18.39 9.86
C ALA A 266 1.85 -19.10 10.04
N LEU A 267 2.43 -19.53 8.93
CA LEU A 267 3.54 -20.47 8.89
C LEU A 267 4.74 -19.85 8.20
N VAL A 268 5.93 -20.18 8.69
CA VAL A 268 7.19 -19.83 8.04
C VAL A 268 8.18 -20.97 8.22
N GLY A 269 8.84 -21.37 7.14
CA GLY A 269 10.01 -22.24 7.21
C GLY A 269 10.46 -22.76 5.86
N GLY A 270 11.76 -23.04 5.76
CA GLY A 270 12.42 -23.27 4.48
C GLY A 270 12.30 -22.05 3.58
N ASN A 271 11.80 -22.28 2.35
CA ASN A 271 11.54 -21.22 1.38
C ASN A 271 10.07 -20.78 1.36
N VAL A 272 9.22 -21.30 2.26
CA VAL A 272 7.77 -21.05 2.26
C VAL A 272 7.37 -20.14 3.42
N VAL A 273 6.55 -19.15 3.07
CA VAL A 273 5.69 -18.37 3.96
C VAL A 273 4.27 -18.72 3.60
N ALA A 274 3.43 -19.04 4.57
CA ALA A 274 2.02 -19.32 4.32
C ALA A 274 1.11 -18.65 5.33
N THR A 275 -0.01 -18.09 4.86
CA THR A 275 -1.06 -17.60 5.75
C THR A 275 -2.43 -17.91 5.17
N SER A 276 -3.44 -18.00 6.02
CA SER A 276 -4.83 -18.23 5.61
C SER A 276 -5.38 -17.16 4.68
N SER A 277 -6.26 -17.56 3.76
CA SER A 277 -7.02 -16.65 2.89
C SER A 277 -8.20 -15.96 3.58
N TYR A 278 -8.31 -16.07 4.91
CA TYR A 278 -9.35 -15.42 5.68
C TYR A 278 -9.28 -13.90 5.48
N GLY A 279 -10.42 -13.30 5.14
CA GLY A 279 -10.53 -11.87 4.90
C GLY A 279 -9.97 -11.38 3.57
N LEU A 280 -9.60 -12.28 2.65
CA LEU A 280 -9.09 -11.92 1.32
C LEU A 280 -10.11 -11.06 0.53
N PHE A 281 -11.41 -11.27 0.72
CA PHE A 281 -12.48 -10.47 0.11
C PHE A 281 -12.41 -8.96 0.42
N MET A 282 -11.65 -8.57 1.46
CA MET A 282 -11.47 -7.18 1.88
C MET A 282 -10.25 -6.52 1.25
N TRP A 283 -9.42 -7.29 0.53
CA TRP A 283 -8.17 -6.80 -0.04
C TRP A 283 -8.42 -6.10 -1.38
N PRO A 284 -7.71 -5.03 -1.70
CA PRO A 284 -7.91 -4.32 -2.97
C PRO A 284 -7.51 -5.19 -4.17
N ARG A 285 -8.23 -5.05 -5.29
CA ARG A 285 -7.94 -5.73 -6.56
C ARG A 285 -7.04 -4.92 -7.49
N GLY A 286 -6.91 -3.62 -7.22
CA GLY A 286 -6.16 -2.67 -8.02
C GLY A 286 -6.03 -1.31 -7.33
N LEU A 287 -5.39 -0.35 -8.01
CA LEU A 287 -5.13 0.98 -7.45
C LEU A 287 -6.41 1.74 -7.07
N HIS A 288 -7.47 1.63 -7.86
CA HIS A 288 -8.74 2.30 -7.62
C HIS A 288 -9.45 1.81 -6.34
N ASP A 289 -9.22 0.56 -5.94
CA ASP A 289 -9.79 -0.05 -4.73
C ASP A 289 -8.97 0.25 -3.47
N LEU A 290 -7.69 0.64 -3.60
CA LEU A 290 -6.75 0.73 -2.47
C LEU A 290 -7.23 1.68 -1.37
N THR A 291 -7.61 2.91 -1.74
CA THR A 291 -8.09 3.90 -0.75
C THR A 291 -9.38 3.41 -0.08
N ALA A 292 -10.30 2.82 -0.86
CA ALA A 292 -11.53 2.26 -0.35
C ALA A 292 -11.29 1.17 0.70
N CYS A 293 -10.42 0.20 0.39
CA CYS A 293 -10.06 -0.86 1.32
C CYS A 293 -9.40 -0.32 2.60
N CYS A 294 -8.55 0.72 2.49
CA CYS A 294 -7.90 1.31 3.66
C CYS A 294 -8.83 2.18 4.52
N PHE A 295 -9.93 2.70 3.97
CA PHE A 295 -10.80 3.66 4.64
C PHE A 295 -12.16 3.08 5.05
N ASN A 296 -12.56 1.94 4.46
CA ASN A 296 -13.84 1.32 4.73
C ASN A 296 -13.96 0.90 6.21
N SER A 297 -14.65 1.73 6.97
CA SER A 297 -14.95 1.56 8.39
C SER A 297 -16.18 0.71 8.68
N ASP A 298 -16.85 0.21 7.64
CA ASP A 298 -18.03 -0.64 7.82
C ASP A 298 -17.65 -1.88 8.62
N TYR A 299 -18.54 -2.28 9.51
CA TYR A 299 -18.40 -3.53 10.23
C TYR A 299 -18.59 -4.70 9.27
N ILE A 300 -17.75 -5.70 9.45
CA ILE A 300 -17.92 -6.98 8.78
C ILE A 300 -19.18 -7.63 9.33
N ALA A 301 -19.94 -8.30 8.46
CA ALA A 301 -21.13 -9.01 8.89
C ALA A 301 -20.78 -9.99 10.03
N PRO A 302 -21.64 -10.13 11.06
CA PRO A 302 -21.36 -10.99 12.22
C PRO A 302 -20.98 -12.43 11.84
N ALA A 303 -21.47 -12.88 10.68
CA ALA A 303 -21.16 -14.19 10.09
C ALA A 303 -19.72 -14.34 9.58
N PHE A 304 -18.81 -13.37 9.81
CA PHE A 304 -17.39 -13.47 9.47
C PHE A 304 -16.50 -12.90 10.59
N VAL A 305 -16.98 -12.81 11.84
CA VAL A 305 -16.24 -12.18 12.95
C VAL A 305 -15.58 -13.25 13.85
N VAL A 306 -14.26 -13.34 13.79
CA VAL A 306 -13.44 -14.41 14.41
C VAL A 306 -13.25 -14.26 15.92
N ASP A 307 -13.46 -13.06 16.47
CA ASP A 307 -13.42 -12.82 17.91
C ASP A 307 -14.25 -11.58 18.25
N GLN A 308 -15.38 -11.77 18.95
CA GLN A 308 -16.23 -10.66 19.40
C GLN A 308 -15.50 -9.71 20.38
N ARG A 309 -14.39 -10.13 20.99
CA ARG A 309 -13.59 -9.32 21.91
C ARG A 309 -12.52 -8.49 21.22
N SER A 310 -12.21 -8.78 19.95
CA SER A 310 -11.26 -7.98 19.18
C SER A 310 -11.92 -6.67 18.70
N VAL A 311 -11.34 -5.53 19.05
CA VAL A 311 -11.87 -4.17 18.77
C VAL A 311 -11.77 -3.80 17.27
N ARG A 312 -11.36 -4.73 16.40
CA ARG A 312 -10.94 -4.48 15.00
C ARG A 312 -11.80 -5.24 13.99
N GLN A 313 -13.09 -4.91 13.95
CA GLN A 313 -14.10 -5.64 13.15
C GLN A 313 -14.52 -4.93 11.85
N SER A 314 -13.71 -3.98 11.37
CA SER A 314 -14.00 -3.27 10.12
C SER A 314 -13.20 -3.82 8.94
N TYR A 315 -13.64 -3.51 7.73
CA TYR A 315 -12.94 -3.87 6.50
C TYR A 315 -11.48 -3.38 6.50
N TRP A 316 -11.26 -2.10 6.82
CA TRP A 316 -9.91 -1.54 6.81
C TRP A 316 -8.98 -2.19 7.84
N SER A 317 -9.50 -2.54 9.03
CA SER A 317 -8.67 -3.09 10.09
C SER A 317 -8.23 -4.50 9.76
N ASN A 318 -9.10 -5.29 9.11
CA ASN A 318 -8.79 -6.64 8.67
C ASN A 318 -7.82 -6.65 7.49
N TYR A 319 -7.97 -5.72 6.54
CA TYR A 319 -6.98 -5.55 5.48
C TYR A 319 -5.60 -5.17 6.06
N SER A 320 -5.56 -4.22 7.01
CA SER A 320 -4.32 -3.82 7.69
C SER A 320 -3.67 -4.97 8.44
N GLU A 321 -4.47 -5.79 9.12
CA GLU A 321 -4.00 -7.00 9.79
C GLU A 321 -3.41 -8.01 8.81
N GLY A 322 -4.12 -8.33 7.73
CA GLY A 322 -3.65 -9.29 6.72
C GLY A 322 -2.30 -8.91 6.11
N ILE A 323 -2.15 -7.65 5.68
CA ILE A 323 -0.88 -7.13 5.16
C ILE A 323 0.22 -7.13 6.23
N SER A 324 -0.12 -6.79 7.48
CA SER A 324 0.86 -6.81 8.59
C SER A 324 1.36 -8.22 8.90
N VAL A 325 0.46 -9.22 8.89
CA VAL A 325 0.82 -10.64 9.09
C VAL A 325 1.72 -11.13 7.97
N LEU A 326 1.40 -10.84 6.70
CA LEU A 326 2.27 -11.20 5.59
C LEU A 326 3.65 -10.52 5.70
N LEU A 327 3.68 -9.22 6.02
CA LEU A 327 4.93 -8.49 6.22
C LEU A 327 5.79 -9.13 7.31
N HIS A 328 5.20 -9.53 8.44
CA HIS A 328 5.91 -10.25 9.51
C HIS A 328 6.49 -11.58 9.02
N LEU A 329 5.66 -12.43 8.41
CA LEU A 329 6.09 -13.76 7.98
C LEU A 329 7.17 -13.67 6.90
N MET A 330 7.06 -12.71 5.98
CA MET A 330 8.10 -12.41 5.00
C MET A 330 9.38 -11.92 5.68
N GLY A 331 9.28 -11.02 6.65
CA GLY A 331 10.42 -10.57 7.46
C GLY A 331 11.16 -11.74 8.11
N LEU A 332 10.43 -12.64 8.79
CA LEU A 332 10.98 -13.86 9.38
C LEU A 332 11.65 -14.75 8.33
N SER A 333 11.02 -14.93 7.17
CA SER A 333 11.59 -15.70 6.04
C SER A 333 12.86 -15.07 5.47
N PHE A 334 12.98 -13.74 5.54
CA PHE A 334 14.19 -12.99 5.19
C PHE A 334 15.26 -13.01 6.28
N GLY A 335 15.02 -13.73 7.38
CA GLY A 335 15.96 -13.95 8.49
C GLY A 335 15.75 -13.01 9.67
N LEU A 336 14.80 -12.07 9.60
CA LEU A 336 14.51 -11.18 10.72
C LEU A 336 13.98 -11.97 11.92
N LYS A 337 14.12 -11.36 13.09
CA LYS A 337 13.57 -11.88 14.34
C LYS A 337 12.50 -10.92 14.84
N TYR A 338 11.63 -11.40 15.71
CA TYR A 338 10.72 -10.51 16.42
C TYR A 338 11.50 -9.47 17.23
N ARG A 339 10.92 -8.28 17.32
CA ARG A 339 11.47 -7.13 18.04
C ARG A 339 10.46 -6.62 19.07
N ALA A 340 10.94 -5.76 19.97
CA ALA A 340 10.08 -5.13 20.97
C ALA A 340 9.16 -4.07 20.34
N ASP A 341 9.62 -3.43 19.27
CA ASP A 341 8.99 -2.31 18.58
C ASP A 341 9.06 -2.44 17.05
N GLY A 342 8.54 -1.43 16.36
CA GLY A 342 8.49 -1.36 14.91
C GLY A 342 7.62 -2.42 14.24
N VAL A 343 7.85 -2.62 12.95
CA VAL A 343 7.10 -3.59 12.13
C VAL A 343 7.45 -5.03 12.41
N MET A 344 8.46 -5.33 13.24
CA MET A 344 8.75 -6.70 13.66
C MET A 344 8.24 -6.99 15.08
N ARG A 345 7.46 -6.08 15.69
CA ARG A 345 6.74 -6.32 16.94
C ARG A 345 5.61 -7.32 16.71
N LYS A 346 5.54 -8.38 17.53
CA LYS A 346 4.54 -9.47 17.38
C LYS A 346 3.08 -8.98 17.27
N SER A 347 2.74 -7.91 17.99
CA SER A 347 1.40 -7.30 18.01
C SER A 347 1.17 -6.20 16.96
N PHE A 348 2.14 -5.90 16.08
CA PHE A 348 1.98 -4.89 15.04
C PHE A 348 0.93 -5.33 14.01
N ARG A 349 -0.01 -4.43 13.70
CA ARG A 349 -1.22 -4.68 12.88
C ARG A 349 -1.68 -3.41 12.14
N GLN A 350 -0.74 -2.56 11.75
CA GLN A 350 -1.04 -1.21 11.25
C GLN A 350 -0.22 -0.86 9.99
N ALA A 351 0.16 -1.87 9.20
CA ALA A 351 0.97 -1.67 7.99
C ALA A 351 0.34 -0.69 6.99
N THR A 352 -0.99 -0.63 6.90
CA THR A 352 -1.70 0.27 5.97
C THR A 352 -1.45 1.75 6.25
N ARG A 353 -0.99 2.14 7.44
CA ARG A 353 -0.60 3.53 7.73
C ARG A 353 0.62 4.00 6.91
N LEU A 354 1.45 3.09 6.39
CA LEU A 354 2.44 3.46 5.36
C LEU A 354 1.76 3.87 4.06
N LEU A 355 0.58 3.31 3.80
CA LEU A 355 -0.12 3.44 2.54
C LEU A 355 -1.06 4.65 2.47
N VAL A 356 -1.41 5.23 3.60
CA VAL A 356 -2.42 6.30 3.66
C VAL A 356 -1.98 7.50 4.48
N VAL A 357 -2.68 8.62 4.30
CA VAL A 357 -2.48 9.89 5.02
C VAL A 357 -3.53 10.13 6.11
N MET A 358 -4.59 9.32 6.13
CA MET A 358 -5.66 9.37 7.12
C MET A 358 -6.05 7.94 7.48
N GLU A 359 -6.48 7.71 8.70
CA GLU A 359 -7.01 6.43 9.14
C GLU A 359 -8.36 6.63 9.84
N PRO A 360 -9.33 5.70 9.69
CA PRO A 360 -10.58 5.79 10.43
C PRO A 360 -10.34 5.80 11.94
N ARG A 361 -11.10 6.62 12.66
CA ARG A 361 -11.07 6.64 14.13
C ARG A 361 -11.65 5.32 14.65
N SER A 362 -10.94 4.67 15.56
CA SER A 362 -11.39 3.48 16.27
C SER A 362 -12.18 3.88 17.53
N GLY A 363 -13.38 3.34 17.75
CA GLY A 363 -14.17 3.56 18.98
C GLY A 363 -15.70 3.56 18.79
N LYS A 364 -16.45 3.70 19.90
CA LYS A 364 -17.93 3.66 19.93
C LYS A 364 -18.64 4.81 19.19
N GLN A 365 -17.90 5.88 18.85
CA GLN A 365 -18.38 7.01 18.04
C GLN A 365 -17.90 6.89 16.59
N GLN A 366 -17.99 5.69 16.00
CA GLN A 366 -17.82 5.57 14.56
C GLN A 366 -19.03 6.21 13.89
N VAL A 367 -18.87 7.47 13.48
CA VAL A 367 -19.67 7.97 12.37
C VAL A 367 -19.21 7.15 11.16
N VAL A 368 -20.10 6.32 10.62
CA VAL A 368 -19.82 5.51 9.44
C VAL A 368 -19.24 6.43 8.39
N ALA A 369 -18.02 6.16 7.91
CA ALA A 369 -17.40 6.91 6.82
C ALA A 369 -18.21 6.66 5.54
N LEU A 370 -19.34 7.36 5.42
CA LEU A 370 -20.34 7.15 4.39
C LEU A 370 -19.85 7.72 3.07
N GLY A 371 -19.25 6.85 2.28
CA GLY A 371 -19.11 6.98 0.84
C GLY A 371 -18.63 5.66 0.25
N ARG A 372 -19.36 5.08 -0.70
CA ARG A 372 -18.74 4.10 -1.59
C ARG A 372 -17.77 4.87 -2.50
N PRO A 373 -16.61 4.30 -2.84
CA PRO A 373 -15.74 4.92 -3.81
C PRO A 373 -16.47 5.09 -5.15
N ILE A 374 -16.27 6.20 -5.84
CA ILE A 374 -16.89 6.54 -7.14
C ILE A 374 -16.19 5.79 -8.30
N GLY A 375 -15.42 4.74 -8.01
CA GLY A 375 -14.69 3.92 -8.99
C GLY A 375 -13.33 4.47 -9.42
N ASP A 376 -13.00 5.74 -9.17
CA ASP A 376 -11.69 6.34 -9.46
C ASP A 376 -10.84 6.60 -8.21
N GLY A 377 -11.25 6.03 -7.07
CA GLY A 377 -10.61 6.22 -5.76
C GLY A 377 -11.16 7.39 -4.94
N ARG A 378 -12.00 8.27 -5.51
CA ARG A 378 -12.71 9.32 -4.74
C ARG A 378 -13.86 8.75 -3.94
N PHE A 379 -14.24 9.46 -2.89
CA PHE A 379 -15.48 9.27 -2.15
C PHE A 379 -16.41 10.44 -2.43
N ASP A 380 -17.68 10.16 -2.71
CA ASP A 380 -18.72 11.20 -2.93
C ASP A 380 -18.81 12.17 -1.75
N LYS A 381 -18.69 11.63 -0.54
CA LYS A 381 -18.62 12.38 0.72
C LYS A 381 -17.59 11.73 1.61
N LEU A 382 -16.47 12.40 1.86
CA LEU A 382 -15.51 11.96 2.86
C LEU A 382 -15.81 12.69 4.17
N GLN A 383 -16.40 11.99 5.14
CA GLN A 383 -16.64 12.56 6.47
C GLN A 383 -15.33 12.67 7.26
N ARG A 384 -14.57 13.74 7.07
CA ARG A 384 -13.23 13.94 7.68
C ARG A 384 -13.19 13.76 9.20
N GLN A 385 -14.28 14.10 9.90
CA GLN A 385 -14.39 13.90 11.35
C GLN A 385 -14.30 12.43 11.78
N ALA A 386 -14.66 11.49 10.89
CA ALA A 386 -14.53 10.05 11.10
C ALA A 386 -13.07 9.57 10.97
N PHE A 387 -12.15 10.42 10.50
CA PHE A 387 -10.75 10.09 10.28
C PHE A 387 -9.83 10.84 11.25
N LYS A 388 -8.62 10.32 11.42
CA LYS A 388 -7.49 11.04 12.02
C LYS A 388 -6.31 11.00 11.06
N ASN A 389 -5.51 12.06 11.07
CA ASN A 389 -4.35 12.18 10.21
C ASN A 389 -3.28 11.16 10.64
N VAL A 390 -2.77 10.41 9.66
CA VAL A 390 -1.57 9.59 9.83
C VAL A 390 -0.41 10.53 9.56
N GLY A 391 0.27 10.97 10.62
CA GLY A 391 1.37 11.94 10.49
C GLY A 391 2.45 11.50 9.50
N ILE A 392 3.22 12.48 9.00
CA ILE A 392 4.27 12.29 7.97
C ILE A 392 5.32 11.25 8.39
N VAL A 393 5.60 11.12 9.70
CA VAL A 393 6.48 10.09 10.25
C VAL A 393 5.76 9.34 11.37
N SER A 394 5.27 8.15 11.09
CA SER A 394 4.74 7.28 12.14
C SER A 394 5.90 6.57 12.84
N LYS A 395 6.25 7.03 14.05
CA LYS A 395 7.30 6.42 14.88
C LYS A 395 7.11 4.91 15.10
N GLU A 396 5.88 4.40 14.96
CA GLU A 396 5.55 2.99 15.16
C GLU A 396 5.82 2.11 13.93
N ILE A 397 6.02 2.71 12.74
CA ILE A 397 6.16 1.98 11.48
C ILE A 397 7.56 2.18 10.92
N ASN A 398 8.50 1.55 11.59
CA ASN A 398 9.89 1.52 11.21
C ASN A 398 10.41 0.08 11.27
N LEU A 399 11.54 -0.15 10.61
CA LEU A 399 12.43 -1.23 10.97
C LEU A 399 13.49 -0.67 11.93
N ASP A 400 13.83 -1.40 12.99
CA ASP A 400 14.97 -1.07 13.82
C ASP A 400 16.29 -1.22 13.04
N GLU A 401 17.35 -0.55 13.51
CA GLU A 401 18.65 -0.54 12.84
C GLU A 401 19.22 -1.94 12.57
N LEU A 402 19.03 -2.89 13.49
CA LEU A 402 19.51 -4.26 13.33
C LEU A 402 18.73 -4.97 12.21
N SER A 403 17.41 -4.81 12.17
CA SER A 403 16.58 -5.39 11.10
C SER A 403 16.90 -4.78 9.74
N ILE A 404 17.10 -3.46 9.68
CA ILE A 404 17.54 -2.77 8.45
C ILE A 404 18.88 -3.30 7.99
N GLY A 405 19.87 -3.35 8.88
CA GLY A 405 21.21 -3.86 8.59
C GLY A 405 21.15 -5.31 8.09
N GLN A 406 20.35 -6.16 8.72
CA GLN A 406 20.18 -7.54 8.32
C GLN A 406 19.55 -7.68 6.93
N LEU A 407 18.49 -6.92 6.61
CA LEU A 407 17.92 -6.94 5.26
C LEU A 407 18.88 -6.34 4.22
N ALA A 408 19.54 -5.24 4.54
CA ALA A 408 20.42 -4.52 3.64
C ALA A 408 21.71 -5.28 3.31
N LEU A 409 22.28 -5.98 4.30
CA LEU A 409 23.62 -6.56 4.21
C LEU A 409 23.62 -8.08 4.13
N LEU A 410 22.57 -8.78 4.58
CA LEU A 410 22.57 -10.25 4.66
C LEU A 410 21.46 -10.89 3.83
N CYS A 411 20.35 -10.18 3.59
CA CYS A 411 19.23 -10.76 2.85
C CYS A 411 19.40 -10.65 1.33
N ARG A 412 19.74 -11.77 0.70
CA ARG A 412 19.96 -11.85 -0.77
C ARG A 412 18.70 -11.58 -1.61
N TRP A 413 17.51 -11.78 -1.05
CA TRP A 413 16.24 -11.45 -1.72
C TRP A 413 15.99 -9.94 -1.78
N ILE A 414 16.53 -9.17 -0.82
CA ILE A 414 16.42 -7.71 -0.79
C ILE A 414 17.65 -7.05 -1.42
N ASN A 415 18.85 -7.57 -1.17
CA ASN A 415 20.11 -7.13 -1.74
C ASN A 415 20.93 -8.31 -2.30
N SER A 416 20.77 -8.58 -3.60
CA SER A 416 21.43 -9.71 -4.26
C SER A 416 22.97 -9.62 -4.28
N ASN A 417 23.55 -8.44 -4.07
CA ASN A 417 25.00 -8.20 -4.14
C ASN A 417 25.71 -8.35 -2.78
N SER A 418 25.00 -8.70 -1.71
CA SER A 418 25.49 -8.50 -0.32
C SER A 418 26.69 -9.36 0.10
N MET A 419 27.20 -10.25 -0.76
CA MET A 419 28.33 -11.15 -0.46
C MET A 419 29.56 -10.98 -1.36
N LYS A 420 29.67 -9.90 -2.16
CA LYS A 420 30.90 -9.67 -2.94
C LYS A 420 32.08 -9.10 -2.12
N HIS A 421 31.89 -8.73 -0.84
CA HIS A 421 32.92 -8.06 -0.03
C HIS A 421 33.39 -8.82 1.23
N VAL A 422 32.94 -10.05 1.49
CA VAL A 422 33.42 -10.85 2.65
C VAL A 422 34.40 -11.94 2.20
N ALA A 423 35.36 -11.58 1.35
CA ALA A 423 36.44 -12.49 0.96
C ALA A 423 37.75 -11.70 0.81
N LYS A 424 38.39 -11.43 1.95
CA LYS A 424 39.85 -11.31 2.14
C LYS A 424 40.11 -11.05 3.64
N GLU A 425 39.69 -11.97 4.50
CA GLU A 425 40.40 -12.13 5.77
C GLU A 425 41.47 -13.19 5.53
N THR A 426 42.70 -12.69 5.49
CA THR A 426 43.94 -13.45 5.48
C THR A 426 43.95 -14.41 6.67
N PRO A 427 44.31 -15.69 6.52
CA PRO A 427 44.43 -16.59 7.66
C PRO A 427 45.55 -16.07 8.55
N ALA A 428 45.20 -15.61 9.75
CA ALA A 428 46.18 -15.31 10.79
C ALA A 428 46.87 -16.61 11.19
N THR A 429 48.17 -16.64 10.91
CA THR A 429 49.13 -17.63 11.37
C THR A 429 49.03 -17.83 12.88
N ALA A 430 49.00 -19.09 13.28
CA ALA A 430 49.15 -19.54 14.64
C ALA A 430 50.52 -19.11 15.21
N ALA A 431 50.49 -18.56 16.42
CA ALA A 431 51.59 -18.57 17.39
C ALA A 431 50.98 -18.81 18.77
#